data_AF-A0A081I597-F1
#
_entry.id   AF-A0A081I597-F1
#
_cell.length_a   1.000
_cell.length_b   1.000
_cell.length_c   1.000
_cell.angle_alpha   90.00
_cell.angle_beta   90.00
_cell.angle_gamma   90.00
#
_symmetry.space_group_name_H-M   'P 1'
#
loop_
_entity.id
_entity.type
_entity.pdbx_description
1 polymer ?
#
loop_
_entity_poly.entity_id
_entity_poly.type
_entity_poly.pdbx_seq_one_letter_code
_entity_poly.pdbx_strand_id
1 'polypeptide(L)'
;MGRDERAEHDGYSEQDPAEVARQLADAAALFSNVLARLSDDDWDRTVIYHYPETHERSLRWVAVHTVHELQHHLLDIRRQL
;
A
#
# COMPACT_ATOMS: atom_id res chain seq x y z
N MET A 1 -15.26 -7.22 0.30
CA MET A 1 -15.34 -8.08 1.49
C MET A 1 -14.24 -9.13 1.41
N GLY A 2 -13.76 -9.63 2.56
CA GLY A 2 -12.68 -10.62 2.65
C GLY A 2 -11.27 -10.09 2.87
N ARG A 3 -11.10 -8.89 3.45
CA ARG A 3 -9.77 -8.41 3.84
C ARG A 3 -9.26 -9.19 5.06
N ASP A 4 -10.11 -9.33 6.07
CA ASP A 4 -9.79 -10.05 7.31
C ASP A 4 -9.67 -11.56 7.04
N GLU A 5 -10.59 -12.13 6.27
CA GLU A 5 -10.56 -13.53 5.82
C GLU A 5 -9.27 -13.88 5.05
N ARG A 6 -8.73 -12.94 4.25
CA ARG A 6 -7.43 -13.13 3.59
C ARG A 6 -6.26 -13.09 4.58
N ALA A 7 -6.28 -12.18 5.54
CA ALA A 7 -5.22 -12.09 6.55
C ALA A 7 -5.13 -13.39 7.37
N GLU A 8 -6.27 -13.98 7.70
CA GLU A 8 -6.35 -15.29 8.34
C GLU A 8 -5.88 -16.42 7.40
N HIS A 9 -6.42 -16.50 6.18
CA HIS A 9 -6.10 -17.58 5.24
C HIS A 9 -4.62 -17.58 4.81
N ASP A 10 -4.04 -16.39 4.61
CA ASP A 10 -2.66 -16.22 4.20
C ASP A 10 -1.69 -16.17 5.40
N GLY A 11 -2.21 -16.40 6.62
CA GLY A 11 -1.44 -16.58 7.84
C GLY A 11 -0.54 -15.40 8.20
N TYR A 12 -1.07 -14.17 8.13
CA TYR A 12 -0.24 -12.97 8.35
C TYR A 12 0.37 -12.93 9.75
N SER A 13 -0.35 -13.47 10.74
CA SER A 13 0.10 -13.54 12.13
C SER A 13 1.25 -14.53 12.35
N GLU A 14 1.38 -15.54 11.48
CA GLU A 14 2.41 -16.58 11.54
C GLU A 14 3.69 -16.22 10.76
N GLN A 15 3.69 -15.11 10.01
CA GLN A 15 4.84 -14.69 9.23
C GLN A 15 6.01 -14.25 10.12
N ASP A 16 7.25 -14.52 9.69
CA ASP A 16 8.45 -14.04 10.36
C ASP A 16 8.54 -12.51 10.23
N PRO A 17 8.51 -11.74 11.33
CA PRO A 17 8.58 -10.27 11.28
C PRO A 17 9.83 -9.73 10.59
N ALA A 18 10.96 -10.43 10.66
CA ALA A 18 12.19 -10.00 10.00
C ALA A 18 12.07 -10.11 8.47
N GLU A 19 11.41 -11.16 7.99
CA GLU A 19 11.13 -11.35 6.58
C GLU A 19 10.08 -10.35 6.08
N VAL A 20 9.03 -10.08 6.85
CA VAL A 20 8.03 -9.03 6.53
C VAL A 20 8.70 -7.66 6.43
N ALA A 21 9.60 -7.31 7.35
CA ALA A 21 10.33 -6.05 7.30
C ALA A 21 11.20 -5.92 6.04
N ARG A 22 11.87 -7.01 5.63
CA ARG A 22 12.64 -7.06 4.39
C ARG A 22 11.74 -6.87 3.16
N GLN A 23 10.60 -7.55 3.11
CA GLN A 23 9.63 -7.43 2.02
C GLN A 23 9.03 -6.01 1.93
N LEU A 24 8.77 -5.36 3.07
CA LEU A 24 8.32 -3.96 3.10
C LEU A 24 9.38 -3.01 2.53
N ALA A 25 10.66 -3.25 2.81
CA ALA A 25 11.76 -2.46 2.24
C ALA A 25 11.86 -2.66 0.72
N ASP A 26 11.76 -3.91 0.24
CA ASP A 26 11.73 -4.24 -1.19
C ASP A 26 10.53 -3.56 -1.89
N ALA A 27 9.34 -3.65 -1.30
CA ALA A 27 8.13 -3.02 -1.83
C ALA A 27 8.26 -1.50 -1.89
N ALA A 28 8.84 -0.86 -0.87
CA ALA A 28 9.10 0.58 -0.88
C ALA A 28 10.09 0.98 -1.98
N ALA A 29 11.14 0.17 -2.21
CA ALA A 29 12.08 0.39 -3.30
C ALA A 29 11.41 0.25 -4.67
N LEU A 30 10.58 -0.79 -4.87
CA LEU A 30 9.83 -0.97 -6.12
C LEU A 30 8.84 0.17 -6.36
N PHE A 31 8.10 0.56 -5.33
CA PHE A 31 7.12 1.65 -5.40
C PHE A 31 7.79 2.97 -5.78
N SER A 32 8.86 3.38 -5.08
CA SER A 32 9.60 4.61 -5.38
C SER A 32 10.22 4.58 -6.78
N ASN A 33 10.76 3.44 -7.22
CA ASN A 33 11.30 3.28 -8.57
C ASN A 33 10.23 3.46 -9.66
N VAL A 34 9.01 2.94 -9.45
CA VAL A 34 7.91 3.12 -10.41
C VAL A 34 7.51 4.59 -10.48
N LEU A 35 7.34 5.26 -9.34
CA LEU A 35 6.95 6.67 -9.30
C LEU A 35 8.01 7.59 -9.94
N ALA A 36 9.29 7.30 -9.74
CA ALA A 36 10.40 8.08 -10.30
C ALA A 36 10.48 8.04 -11.83
N ARG A 37 9.75 7.12 -12.48
CA ARG A 37 9.72 6.96 -13.95
C ARG A 37 8.51 7.61 -14.59
N LEU A 38 7.58 8.15 -13.81
CA LEU A 38 6.39 8.81 -14.32
C LEU A 38 6.77 10.18 -14.89
N SER A 39 6.27 10.48 -16.08
CA SER A 39 6.29 11.84 -16.62
C SER A 39 5.28 12.74 -15.89
N ASP A 40 5.36 14.05 -16.09
CA ASP A 40 4.38 14.99 -15.52
C ASP A 40 2.94 14.66 -15.94
N ASP A 41 2.73 14.28 -17.20
CA ASP A 41 1.42 13.89 -17.74
C ASP A 41 0.91 12.56 -17.17
N ASP A 42 1.82 11.63 -16.81
CA ASP A 42 1.41 10.33 -16.25
C ASP A 42 0.72 10.48 -14.90
N TRP A 43 1.08 11.51 -14.12
CA TRP A 43 0.50 11.75 -12.80
C TRP A 43 -1.01 12.02 -12.82
N ASP A 44 -1.51 12.55 -13.94
CA ASP A 44 -2.91 12.93 -14.10
C ASP A 44 -3.76 11.82 -14.75
N ARG A 45 -3.15 10.69 -15.12
CA ARG A 45 -3.87 9.51 -15.61
C ARG A 45 -4.82 8.97 -14.56
N THR A 46 -5.98 8.50 -14.99
CA THR A 46 -6.98 7.89 -14.11
C THR A 46 -6.80 6.37 -14.02
N VAL A 47 -7.08 5.85 -12.84
CA VAL A 47 -7.17 4.42 -12.54
C VAL A 47 -8.47 4.12 -11.81
N ILE A 48 -8.95 2.89 -11.94
CA ILE A 48 -10.10 2.40 -11.17
C ILE A 48 -9.59 1.91 -9.81
N TYR A 49 -10.00 2.58 -8.74
CA TYR A 49 -9.67 2.20 -7.37
C TYR A 49 -10.90 1.57 -6.72
N HIS A 50 -10.76 0.37 -6.17
CA HIS A 50 -11.90 -0.48 -5.78
C HIS A 50 -12.34 -0.35 -4.31
N TYR A 51 -11.68 0.49 -3.52
CA TYR A 51 -11.90 0.59 -2.07
C TYR A 51 -12.10 2.05 -1.63
N PRO A 52 -12.90 2.34 -0.58
CA PRO A 52 -13.91 1.48 0.02
C PRO A 52 -15.07 1.17 -0.94
N GLU A 53 -15.23 1.98 -1.99
CA GLU A 53 -16.14 1.80 -3.10
C GLU A 53 -15.38 1.98 -4.42
N THR A 54 -15.88 1.40 -5.50
CA THR A 54 -15.22 1.53 -6.81
C THR A 54 -15.37 2.94 -7.35
N HIS A 55 -14.26 3.62 -7.59
CA HIS A 55 -14.25 4.98 -8.11
C HIS A 55 -12.98 5.25 -8.94
N GLU A 56 -13.09 6.13 -9.94
CA GLU A 56 -11.93 6.68 -10.63
C GLU A 56 -11.10 7.58 -9.71
N ARG A 57 -9.78 7.41 -9.75
CA ARG A 57 -8.81 8.24 -9.04
C ARG A 57 -7.65 8.57 -9.95
N SER A 58 -7.02 9.73 -9.78
CA SER A 58 -5.77 10.00 -10.47
C SER A 58 -4.64 9.13 -9.91
N LEU A 59 -3.63 8.86 -10.73
CA LEU A 59 -2.43 8.14 -10.30
C LEU A 59 -1.71 8.90 -9.17
N ARG A 60 -1.71 10.24 -9.23
CA ARG A 60 -1.28 11.12 -8.14
C ARG A 60 -2.00 10.83 -6.83
N TRP A 61 -3.33 10.72 -6.85
CA TRP A 61 -4.08 10.41 -5.64
C TRP A 61 -3.68 9.04 -5.09
N VAL A 62 -3.55 8.03 -5.94
CA VAL A 62 -3.18 6.67 -5.50
C VAL A 62 -1.79 6.67 -4.85
N ALA A 63 -0.81 7.34 -5.45
CA ALA A 63 0.54 7.39 -4.91
C ALA A 63 0.58 8.04 -3.51
N VAL A 64 -0.10 9.18 -3.34
CA VAL A 64 -0.19 9.87 -2.05
C VAL A 64 -0.95 9.03 -1.04
N HIS A 65 -2.06 8.41 -1.45
CA HIS A 65 -2.87 7.56 -0.60
C HIS A 65 -2.10 6.33 -0.11
N THR A 66 -1.29 5.68 -0.94
CA THR A 66 -0.43 4.56 -0.52
C THR A 66 0.54 4.96 0.60
N VAL A 67 1.16 6.14 0.50
CA VAL A 67 2.05 6.65 1.57
C VAL A 67 1.27 7.01 2.83
N HIS A 68 0.06 7.55 2.70
CA HIS A 68 -0.84 7.80 3.82
C HIS A 68 -1.14 6.50 4.58
N GLU A 69 -1.56 5.44 3.89
CA GLU A 69 -1.89 4.16 4.52
C GLU A 69 -0.70 3.56 5.27
N LEU A 70 0.52 3.71 4.74
CA LEU A 70 1.75 3.29 5.44
C LEU A 70 1.92 4.05 6.77
N GLN A 71 1.73 5.37 6.77
CA GLN A 71 1.82 6.17 7.99
C GLN A 71 0.74 5.80 9.01
N HIS A 72 -0.49 5.56 8.52
CA HIS A 72 -1.61 5.14 9.34
C HIS A 72 -1.34 3.78 10.01
N HIS A 73 -0.91 2.77 9.25
CA HIS A 73 -0.63 1.45 9.80
C HIS A 73 0.63 1.41 10.69
N LEU A 74 1.64 2.22 10.39
CA LEU A 74 2.78 2.38 11.31
C LEU A 74 2.34 2.96 12.66
N LEU A 75 1.39 3.90 12.65
CA LEU A 75 0.80 4.45 13.87
C LEU A 75 -0.02 3.40 14.61
N ASP A 76 -0.80 2.57 13.91
CA ASP A 76 -1.57 1.47 14.50
C ASP A 76 -0.64 0.49 15.22
N ILE A 77 0.44 0.03 14.58
CA ILE A 77 1.43 -0.87 15.19
C ILE A 77 2.05 -0.26 16.46
N ARG A 78 2.44 1.02 16.39
CA ARG A 78 3.04 1.73 17.53
C ARG A 78 2.09 1.90 18.70
N ARG A 79 0.77 1.91 18.46
CA ARG A 79 -0.26 2.02 19.50
C ARG A 79 -0.64 0.68 20.12
N GLN A 80 -0.22 -0.45 19.53
CA GLN A 80 -0.44 -1.79 20.07
C GLN A 80 0.67 -2.22 21.05
N LEU A 81 1.78 -1.48 21.10
CA LEU A 81 2.89 -1.62 22.06
C LEU A 81 2.65 -0.75 23.30
#